data_AF-A0A7Z8VTZ3-F1
#
_entry.id   AF-A0A7Z8VTZ3-F1
#
_cell.length_a   1.000
_cell.length_b   1.000
_cell.length_c   1.000
_cell.angle_alpha   90.00
_cell.angle_beta   90.00
_cell.angle_gamma   90.00
#
_symmetry.space_group_name_H-M   'P 1'
#
loop_
_entity.id
_entity.type
_entity.pdbx_description
1 polymer ?
#
loop_
_entity_poly.entity_id
_entity_poly.type
_entity_poly.pdbx_seq_one_letter_code
_entity_poly.pdbx_strand_id
1 'polypeptide(L)'
;MLKTGINPDFITVDGGEGGTGAAPLEYSNSIGMPLLDALAFVSDCLIGFDLKKDIKIIASGKVFTGFHIIKRLSIGADLCNSARGMMLSMGCIQSLQCNTGHCPTGISTQRPALVKGLNVSDKRQRAANFHEETVKSVAEILAAAGLSRTEELNRKHIFRRTSQTQISHYQDIYPPMVAGNLLSEPFPSAFDEDIKQANAEMFNCAACEIN
;
A
#
# COMPACT_ATOMS: atom_id res chain seq x y z
N MET A 1 19.85 -0.60 -8.60
CA MET A 1 19.74 0.87 -8.48
C MET A 1 21.12 1.48 -8.36
N LEU A 2 21.83 1.35 -7.22
CA LEU A 2 23.15 1.98 -7.05
C LEU A 2 24.23 1.50 -8.06
N LYS A 3 24.42 0.19 -8.20
CA LYS A 3 25.40 -0.38 -9.15
C LYS A 3 25.04 -0.09 -10.61
N THR A 4 23.76 -0.22 -10.96
CA THR A 4 23.27 -0.16 -12.34
C THR A 4 22.97 1.25 -12.83
N GLY A 5 22.75 2.22 -11.93
CA GLY A 5 22.24 3.55 -12.26
C GLY A 5 20.79 3.57 -12.75
N ILE A 6 20.08 2.43 -12.72
CA ILE A 6 18.71 2.30 -13.22
C ILE A 6 17.76 2.42 -12.02
N ASN A 7 16.94 3.48 -12.05
CA ASN A 7 15.93 3.78 -11.03
C ASN A 7 14.55 3.93 -11.69
N PRO A 8 13.48 3.34 -11.13
CA PRO A 8 12.12 3.64 -11.54
C PRO A 8 11.65 4.99 -10.97
N ASP A 9 10.68 5.64 -11.62
CA ASP A 9 10.06 6.85 -11.07
C ASP A 9 9.23 6.55 -9.80
N PHE A 10 8.65 5.35 -9.74
CA PHE A 10 7.87 4.90 -8.59
C PHE A 10 7.90 3.39 -8.39
N ILE A 11 7.55 2.98 -7.18
CA ILE A 11 7.32 1.59 -6.78
C ILE A 11 5.92 1.49 -6.19
N THR A 12 5.11 0.56 -6.70
CA THR A 12 3.82 0.22 -6.08
C THR A 12 4.01 -0.92 -5.09
N VAL A 13 3.54 -0.73 -3.86
CA VAL A 13 3.52 -1.76 -2.81
C VAL A 13 2.07 -2.19 -2.60
N ASP A 14 1.75 -3.37 -3.11
CA ASP A 14 0.47 -4.04 -2.89
C ASP A 14 0.59 -4.99 -1.69
N GLY A 15 -0.22 -4.76 -0.66
CA GLY A 15 -0.32 -5.70 0.46
C GLY A 15 -1.12 -6.94 0.11
N GLY A 16 -0.90 -8.03 0.84
CA GLY A 16 -1.65 -9.29 0.71
C GLY A 16 -3.16 -9.14 0.93
N GLU A 17 -3.62 -7.98 1.41
CA GLU A 17 -5.03 -7.66 1.59
C GLU A 17 -5.76 -7.22 0.30
N GLY A 18 -5.10 -7.33 -0.86
CA GLY A 18 -5.62 -7.03 -2.18
C GLY A 18 -6.94 -7.73 -2.51
N GLY A 19 -7.64 -7.22 -3.53
CA GLY A 19 -8.79 -7.90 -4.13
C GLY A 19 -8.39 -8.62 -5.41
N THR A 20 -9.11 -9.68 -5.76
CA THR A 20 -8.98 -10.35 -7.04
C THR A 20 -10.36 -10.69 -7.61
N GLY A 21 -10.48 -10.69 -8.93
CA GLY A 21 -11.66 -11.22 -9.61
C GLY A 21 -11.69 -12.74 -9.61
N ALA A 22 -10.51 -13.38 -9.64
CA ALA A 22 -10.32 -14.82 -9.63
C ALA A 22 -8.88 -15.14 -9.18
N ALA A 23 -8.72 -15.94 -8.13
CA ALA A 23 -7.43 -16.54 -7.79
C ALA A 23 -7.68 -17.84 -7.01
N PRO A 24 -6.71 -18.78 -6.99
CA PRO A 24 -6.77 -19.92 -6.09
C PRO A 24 -6.83 -19.46 -4.62
N LEU A 25 -7.47 -20.26 -3.77
CA LEU A 25 -7.62 -19.95 -2.34
C LEU A 25 -6.27 -19.83 -1.64
N GLU A 26 -5.31 -20.70 -1.97
CA GLU A 26 -3.96 -20.65 -1.39
C GLU A 26 -3.28 -19.30 -1.66
N TYR A 27 -3.41 -18.78 -2.87
CA TYR A 27 -2.83 -17.48 -3.23
C TYR A 27 -3.56 -16.33 -2.54
N SER A 28 -4.88 -16.44 -2.38
CA SER A 28 -5.70 -15.37 -1.80
C SER A 28 -5.57 -15.29 -0.27
N ASN A 29 -5.32 -16.41 0.39
CA ASN A 29 -5.36 -16.51 1.85
C ASN A 29 -3.98 -16.66 2.49
N SER A 30 -3.00 -17.22 1.76
CA SER A 30 -1.72 -17.67 2.35
C SER A 30 -0.51 -16.92 1.80
N ILE A 31 -0.61 -16.28 0.63
CA ILE A 31 0.54 -15.63 -0.03
C ILE A 31 0.46 -14.11 0.10
N GLY A 32 1.57 -13.49 0.54
CA GLY A 32 1.75 -12.05 0.62
C GLY A 32 2.20 -11.59 2.01
N MET A 33 2.50 -10.29 2.09
CA MET A 33 2.89 -9.62 3.33
C MET A 33 1.84 -8.55 3.67
N PRO A 34 1.53 -8.32 4.95
CA PRO A 34 0.62 -7.22 5.31
C PRO A 34 1.19 -5.87 4.83
N LEU A 35 0.31 -5.00 4.32
CA LEU A 35 0.73 -3.78 3.63
C LEU A 35 1.64 -2.88 4.48
N LEU A 36 1.33 -2.72 5.77
CA LEU A 36 2.07 -1.77 6.61
C LEU A 36 3.52 -2.20 6.82
N ASP A 37 3.74 -3.51 7.00
CA ASP A 37 5.06 -4.08 7.20
C ASP A 37 5.88 -3.98 5.89
N ALA A 38 5.26 -4.36 4.75
CA ALA A 38 5.89 -4.24 3.43
C ALA A 38 6.22 -2.78 3.06
N LEU A 39 5.31 -1.86 3.35
CA LEU A 39 5.48 -0.44 3.07
C LEU A 39 6.59 0.18 3.92
N ALA A 40 6.67 -0.19 5.21
CA ALA A 40 7.76 0.25 6.08
C ALA A 40 9.10 -0.25 5.54
N PHE A 41 9.21 -1.55 5.21
CA PHE A 41 10.41 -2.14 4.62
C PHE A 41 10.85 -1.42 3.34
N VAL A 42 9.96 -1.24 2.35
CA VAL A 42 10.30 -0.58 1.08
C VAL A 42 10.70 0.88 1.30
N SER A 43 9.96 1.60 2.14
CA SER A 43 10.28 2.99 2.47
C SER A 43 11.64 3.11 3.15
N ASP A 44 11.92 2.25 4.12
CA ASP A 44 13.16 2.26 4.89
C ASP A 44 14.35 1.82 4.02
N CYS A 45 14.20 0.84 3.13
CA CYS A 45 15.20 0.53 2.11
C CYS A 45 15.53 1.74 1.24
N LEU A 46 14.50 2.40 0.68
CA LEU A 46 14.72 3.58 -0.17
C LEU A 46 15.34 4.75 0.58
N ILE A 47 14.96 4.98 1.84
CA ILE A 47 15.60 6.01 2.68
C ILE A 47 17.05 5.61 2.98
N GLY A 48 17.28 4.37 3.41
CA GLY A 48 18.58 3.86 3.82
C GLY A 48 19.62 3.88 2.69
N PHE A 49 19.20 3.71 1.44
CA PHE A 49 20.07 3.89 0.26
C PHE A 49 20.07 5.31 -0.32
N ASP A 50 19.41 6.27 0.34
CA ASP A 50 19.28 7.67 -0.08
C ASP A 50 18.61 7.84 -1.47
N LEU A 51 17.66 6.94 -1.79
CA LEU A 51 16.91 6.89 -3.04
C LEU A 51 15.46 7.40 -2.91
N LYS A 52 14.93 7.55 -1.69
CA LYS A 52 13.52 7.94 -1.45
C LYS A 52 13.16 9.33 -2.00
N LYS A 53 14.15 10.21 -2.16
CA LYS A 53 13.99 11.56 -2.73
C LYS A 53 13.65 11.51 -4.23
N ASP A 54 14.11 10.48 -4.92
CA ASP A 54 13.94 10.33 -6.37
C ASP A 54 12.77 9.38 -6.71
N ILE A 55 12.48 8.40 -5.83
CA ILE A 55 11.50 7.34 -6.09
C ILE A 55 10.25 7.51 -5.23
N LYS A 56 9.09 7.57 -5.91
CA LYS A 56 7.78 7.63 -5.27
C LYS A 56 7.26 6.26 -4.86
N ILE A 57 6.54 6.18 -3.74
CA ILE A 57 5.92 4.93 -3.29
C ILE A 57 4.40 5.06 -3.37
N ILE A 58 3.78 4.14 -4.10
CA ILE A 58 2.33 4.03 -4.22
C ILE A 58 1.87 2.86 -3.35
N ALA A 59 1.09 3.11 -2.31
CA ALA A 59 0.57 2.05 -1.44
C ALA A 59 -0.82 1.59 -1.88
N SER A 60 -1.06 0.29 -1.86
CA SER A 60 -2.34 -0.30 -2.24
C SER A 60 -2.67 -1.48 -1.33
N GLY A 61 -3.89 -1.50 -0.81
CA GLY A 61 -4.32 -2.52 0.15
C GLY A 61 -5.32 -1.95 1.15
N LYS A 62 -6.60 -2.30 0.96
CA LYS A 62 -7.73 -1.89 1.81
C LYS A 62 -7.77 -0.39 2.13
N VAL A 63 -7.51 0.47 1.14
CA VAL A 63 -7.67 1.94 1.28
C VAL A 63 -9.13 2.31 0.97
N PHE A 64 -9.87 2.78 1.97
CA PHE A 64 -11.31 3.07 1.86
C PHE A 64 -11.72 4.44 2.40
N THR A 65 -10.90 5.03 3.27
CA THR A 65 -11.23 6.26 4.01
C THR A 65 -10.04 7.20 4.02
N GLY A 66 -10.27 8.48 4.34
CA GLY A 66 -9.19 9.45 4.53
C GLY A 66 -8.18 8.99 5.57
N PHE A 67 -8.64 8.43 6.70
CA PHE A 67 -7.74 7.88 7.72
C PHE A 67 -6.89 6.71 7.21
N HIS A 68 -7.42 5.90 6.29
CA HIS A 68 -6.59 4.88 5.66
C HIS A 68 -5.43 5.50 4.88
N ILE A 69 -5.66 6.55 4.11
CA ILE A 69 -4.61 7.28 3.37
C ILE A 69 -3.58 7.85 4.36
N ILE A 70 -4.03 8.58 5.39
CA ILE A 70 -3.16 9.17 6.43
C ILE A 70 -2.21 8.13 7.03
N LYS A 71 -2.72 6.92 7.36
CA LYS A 71 -1.88 5.83 7.89
C LYS A 71 -0.77 5.41 6.93
N ARG A 72 -1.04 5.30 5.62
CA ARG A 72 -0.02 4.86 4.64
C ARG A 72 0.99 5.96 4.37
N LEU A 73 0.54 7.21 4.23
CA LEU A 73 1.42 8.37 4.09
C LEU A 73 2.37 8.48 5.30
N SER A 74 1.85 8.28 6.53
CA SER A 74 2.67 8.35 7.75
C SER A 74 3.80 7.31 7.84
N ILE A 75 3.69 6.18 7.12
CA ILE A 75 4.73 5.15 7.09
C ILE A 75 5.81 5.46 6.06
N GLY A 76 5.44 6.07 4.93
CA GLY A 76 6.37 6.40 3.84
C GLY A 76 5.78 6.40 2.43
N ALA A 77 4.48 6.16 2.26
CA ALA A 77 3.85 6.28 0.93
C ALA A 77 3.76 7.75 0.48
N ASP A 78 3.85 7.98 -0.84
CA ASP A 78 3.56 9.28 -1.47
C ASP A 78 2.12 9.34 -2.03
N LEU A 79 1.56 8.19 -2.40
CA LEU A 79 0.21 8.04 -2.98
C LEU A 79 -0.46 6.77 -2.45
N CYS A 80 -1.79 6.74 -2.48
CA CYS A 80 -2.57 5.53 -2.23
C CYS A 80 -3.49 5.17 -3.41
N ASN A 81 -3.52 3.90 -3.80
CA ASN A 81 -4.52 3.37 -4.72
C ASN A 81 -5.72 2.78 -3.96
N SER A 82 -6.94 3.09 -4.43
CA SER A 82 -8.19 2.52 -3.92
C SER A 82 -9.00 1.84 -5.02
N ALA A 83 -8.74 0.56 -5.28
CA ALA A 83 -9.55 -0.21 -6.23
C ALA A 83 -10.88 -0.64 -5.61
N ARG A 84 -10.84 -1.32 -4.45
CA ARG A 84 -12.05 -1.85 -3.81
C ARG A 84 -12.99 -0.76 -3.31
N GLY A 85 -12.46 0.36 -2.79
CA GLY A 85 -13.27 1.51 -2.41
C GLY A 85 -14.08 2.06 -3.59
N MET A 86 -13.44 2.19 -4.76
CA MET A 86 -14.11 2.59 -6.00
C MET A 86 -15.13 1.55 -6.50
N MET A 87 -14.85 0.25 -6.36
CA MET A 87 -15.85 -0.77 -6.68
C MET A 87 -17.08 -0.67 -5.78
N LEU A 88 -16.90 -0.43 -4.47
CA LEU A 88 -18.00 -0.23 -3.52
C LEU A 88 -18.80 1.04 -3.86
N SER A 89 -18.13 2.13 -4.23
CA SER A 89 -18.81 3.38 -4.62
C SER A 89 -19.66 3.19 -5.88
N MET A 90 -19.22 2.36 -6.83
CA MET A 90 -19.99 1.95 -8.02
C MET A 90 -21.13 0.97 -7.70
N GLY A 91 -21.19 0.41 -6.48
CA GLY A 91 -22.28 -0.47 -6.03
C GLY A 91 -21.89 -1.94 -5.94
N CYS A 92 -20.61 -2.29 -5.80
CA CYS A 92 -20.22 -3.64 -5.40
C CYS A 92 -20.84 -3.96 -4.03
N ILE A 93 -21.52 -5.11 -3.94
CA ILE A 93 -22.14 -5.61 -2.71
C ILE A 93 -21.34 -6.77 -2.09
N GLN A 94 -20.11 -6.99 -2.57
CA GLN A 94 -19.24 -8.10 -2.15
C GLN A 94 -19.90 -9.48 -2.29
N SER A 95 -20.56 -9.74 -3.43
CA SER A 95 -21.18 -11.06 -3.69
C SER A 95 -20.20 -12.22 -3.81
N LEU A 96 -18.90 -11.94 -3.97
CA LEU A 96 -17.82 -12.92 -4.19
C LEU A 96 -18.05 -13.84 -5.41
N GLN A 97 -18.79 -13.35 -6.41
CA GLN A 97 -19.08 -14.06 -7.66
C GLN A 97 -18.34 -13.47 -8.86
N CYS A 98 -17.22 -12.78 -8.62
CA CYS A 98 -16.50 -12.03 -9.65
C CYS A 98 -15.98 -12.92 -10.79
N ASN A 99 -15.61 -14.15 -10.48
CA ASN A 99 -15.07 -15.14 -11.42
C ASN A 99 -16.16 -15.90 -12.20
N THR A 100 -17.43 -15.83 -11.79
CA THR A 100 -18.49 -16.65 -12.38
C THR A 100 -19.18 -15.98 -13.57
N GLY A 101 -18.92 -14.68 -13.80
CA GLY A 101 -19.65 -13.87 -14.76
C GLY A 101 -21.09 -13.53 -14.35
N HIS A 102 -21.50 -13.84 -13.11
CA HIS A 102 -22.85 -13.60 -12.58
C HIS A 102 -22.91 -12.43 -11.58
N CYS A 103 -22.01 -11.45 -11.68
CA CYS A 103 -22.03 -10.27 -10.83
C CYS A 103 -23.41 -9.60 -10.83
N PRO A 104 -24.13 -9.53 -9.70
CA PRO A 104 -25.51 -9.05 -9.65
C PRO A 104 -25.62 -7.54 -9.89
N THR A 105 -24.52 -6.81 -9.77
CA THR A 105 -24.47 -5.35 -9.90
C THR A 105 -23.84 -4.88 -11.20
N GLY A 106 -23.47 -5.81 -12.09
CA GLY A 106 -22.94 -5.50 -13.41
C GLY A 106 -21.46 -5.08 -13.46
N ILE A 107 -20.74 -5.11 -12.34
CA ILE A 107 -19.34 -4.64 -12.26
C ILE A 107 -18.36 -5.66 -12.84
N SER A 108 -18.48 -6.95 -12.48
CA SER A 108 -17.57 -8.02 -12.89
C SER A 108 -18.30 -9.08 -13.73
N THR A 109 -18.86 -8.66 -14.85
CA THR A 109 -19.58 -9.54 -15.79
C THR A 109 -19.47 -9.02 -17.22
N GLN A 110 -19.44 -9.94 -18.18
CA GLN A 110 -19.54 -9.64 -19.61
C GLN A 110 -20.93 -9.97 -20.19
N ARG A 111 -21.89 -10.35 -19.34
CA ARG A 111 -23.24 -10.72 -19.79
C ARG A 111 -24.05 -9.44 -20.10
N PRO A 112 -24.54 -9.24 -21.33
CA PRO A 112 -25.21 -7.99 -21.71
C PRO A 112 -26.41 -7.62 -20.83
N ALA A 113 -27.15 -8.61 -20.32
CA ALA A 113 -28.27 -8.38 -19.41
C ALA A 113 -27.83 -7.83 -18.03
N LEU A 114 -26.68 -8.25 -17.52
CA LEU A 114 -26.18 -7.86 -16.20
C LEU A 114 -25.36 -6.56 -16.24
N VAL A 115 -24.63 -6.30 -17.33
CA VAL A 115 -23.87 -5.05 -17.53
C VAL A 115 -24.77 -3.82 -17.42
N LYS A 116 -26.06 -3.95 -17.75
CA LYS A 116 -27.07 -2.88 -17.56
C LYS A 116 -27.17 -2.38 -16.11
N GLY A 117 -26.76 -3.17 -15.12
CA GLY A 117 -26.68 -2.74 -13.72
C GLY A 117 -25.63 -1.64 -13.47
N LEU A 118 -24.61 -1.56 -14.32
CA LEU A 118 -23.58 -0.52 -14.29
C LEU A 118 -24.06 0.73 -15.06
N ASN A 119 -25.10 1.40 -14.54
CA ASN A 119 -25.60 2.66 -15.10
C ASN A 119 -24.56 3.78 -14.97
N VAL A 120 -23.83 4.09 -16.04
CA VAL A 120 -22.74 5.08 -16.06
C VAL A 120 -23.18 6.46 -15.57
N SER A 121 -24.38 6.91 -15.94
CA SER A 121 -24.90 8.23 -15.55
C SER A 121 -25.08 8.37 -14.04
N ASP A 122 -25.46 7.29 -13.35
CA ASP A 122 -25.55 7.21 -11.89
C ASP A 122 -24.18 6.95 -11.24
N LYS A 123 -23.45 5.93 -11.71
CA LYS A 123 -22.22 5.46 -11.04
C LYS A 123 -21.08 6.45 -11.11
N ARG A 124 -20.98 7.25 -12.18
CA ARG A 124 -19.93 8.28 -12.29
C ARG A 124 -19.99 9.30 -11.15
N GLN A 125 -21.19 9.73 -10.78
CA GLN A 125 -21.36 10.72 -9.71
C GLN A 125 -21.02 10.12 -8.36
N ARG A 126 -21.43 8.87 -8.12
CA ARG A 126 -21.11 8.15 -6.89
C ARG A 126 -19.60 7.95 -6.71
N ALA A 127 -18.90 7.57 -7.78
CA ALA A 127 -17.45 7.41 -7.77
C ALA A 127 -16.74 8.76 -7.53
N ALA A 128 -17.18 9.82 -8.21
CA ALA A 128 -16.66 11.17 -8.01
C ALA A 128 -16.85 11.65 -6.56
N ASN A 129 -18.07 11.54 -6.02
CA ASN A 129 -18.37 11.93 -4.64
C ASN A 129 -17.55 11.12 -3.63
N PHE A 130 -17.42 9.81 -3.83
CA PHE A 130 -16.59 8.98 -2.94
C PHE A 130 -15.14 9.44 -2.94
N HIS A 131 -14.57 9.73 -4.11
CA HIS A 131 -13.20 10.21 -4.22
C HIS A 131 -13.04 11.59 -3.56
N GLU A 132 -13.91 12.55 -3.89
CA GLU A 132 -13.88 13.91 -3.38
C GLU A 132 -14.00 13.95 -1.85
N GLU A 133 -14.98 13.26 -1.27
CA GLU A 133 -15.16 13.20 0.18
C GLU A 133 -14.03 12.43 0.87
N THR A 134 -13.44 11.42 0.22
CA THR A 134 -12.26 10.74 0.77
C THR A 134 -11.06 11.68 0.86
N VAL A 135 -10.79 12.48 -0.18
CA VAL A 135 -9.69 13.47 -0.18
C VAL A 135 -9.97 14.60 0.80
N LYS A 136 -11.20 15.11 0.85
CA LYS A 136 -11.61 16.11 1.83
C LYS A 136 -11.41 15.63 3.27
N SER A 137 -11.76 14.37 3.56
CA SER A 137 -11.51 13.75 4.87
C SER A 137 -10.02 13.71 5.22
N VAL A 138 -9.11 13.52 4.26
CA VAL A 138 -7.66 13.62 4.50
C VAL A 138 -7.29 15.03 4.96
N ALA A 139 -7.79 16.07 4.27
CA ALA A 139 -7.53 17.46 4.64
C ALA A 139 -8.08 17.82 6.03
N GLU A 140 -9.28 17.36 6.36
CA GLU A 140 -9.89 17.54 7.67
C GLU A 140 -9.06 16.87 8.79
N ILE A 141 -8.56 15.65 8.55
CA ILE A 141 -7.72 14.93 9.52
C ILE A 141 -6.36 15.63 9.70
N LEU A 142 -5.74 16.11 8.61
CA LEU A 142 -4.49 16.89 8.69
C LEU A 142 -4.69 18.16 9.52
N ALA A 143 -5.73 18.94 9.20
CA ALA A 143 -6.05 20.17 9.93
C ALA A 143 -6.32 19.89 11.42
N ALA A 144 -7.05 18.83 11.74
CA ALA A 144 -7.29 18.42 13.12
C ALA A 144 -6.01 18.00 13.86
N ALA A 145 -5.01 17.49 13.14
CA ALA A 145 -3.69 17.18 13.68
C ALA A 145 -2.73 18.38 13.73
N GLY A 146 -3.17 19.57 13.28
CA GLY A 146 -2.35 20.78 13.22
C GLY A 146 -1.34 20.79 12.07
N LEU A 147 -1.53 19.93 11.05
CA LEU A 147 -0.67 19.82 9.88
C LEU A 147 -1.31 20.54 8.69
N SER A 148 -0.47 21.16 7.84
CA SER A 148 -0.93 21.85 6.63
C SER A 148 -0.73 21.04 5.37
N ARG A 149 0.23 20.10 5.39
CA ARG A 149 0.66 19.31 4.23
C ARG A 149 0.83 17.85 4.59
N THR A 150 0.61 16.98 3.61
CA THR A 150 0.81 15.53 3.73
C THR A 150 2.26 15.16 4.03
N GLU A 151 3.23 15.94 3.56
CA GLU A 151 4.66 15.69 3.78
C GLU A 151 5.10 15.88 5.24
N GLU A 152 4.29 16.54 6.05
CA GLU A 152 4.54 16.70 7.49
C GLU A 152 4.17 15.42 8.27
N LEU A 153 3.34 14.55 7.68
CA LEU A 153 3.01 13.27 8.29
C LEU A 153 4.25 12.40 8.43
N ASN A 154 4.29 11.71 9.55
CA ASN A 154 5.33 10.75 9.89
C ASN A 154 4.79 9.78 10.94
N ARG A 155 5.59 8.75 11.24
CA ARG A 155 5.23 7.62 12.11
C ARG A 155 4.89 8.02 13.55
N LYS A 156 5.13 9.26 14.00
CA LYS A 156 4.73 9.74 15.34
C LYS A 156 3.24 10.07 15.42
N HIS A 157 2.62 10.44 14.31
CA HIS A 157 1.23 10.91 14.27
C HIS A 157 0.19 9.80 14.45
N ILE A 158 0.59 8.53 14.34
CA ILE A 158 -0.33 7.40 14.44
C ILE A 158 -0.01 6.54 15.65
N PHE A 159 -1.05 6.35 16.47
CA PHE A 159 -1.05 5.41 17.57
C PHE A 159 -1.81 4.14 17.17
N ARG A 160 -1.25 2.98 17.53
CA ARG A 160 -1.90 1.68 17.34
C ARG A 160 -1.90 0.93 18.64
N ARG A 161 -3.07 0.41 19.00
CA ARG A 161 -3.20 -0.58 20.06
C ARG A 161 -2.52 -1.87 19.62
N THR A 162 -1.50 -2.29 20.35
CA THR A 162 -0.69 -3.50 20.08
C THR A 162 -1.11 -4.68 20.95
N SER A 163 -1.72 -4.42 22.11
CA SER A 163 -2.31 -5.42 22.99
C SER A 163 -3.54 -4.87 23.71
N GLN A 164 -4.19 -5.65 24.58
CA GLN A 164 -5.35 -5.16 25.34
C GLN A 164 -5.02 -3.95 26.23
N THR A 165 -3.76 -3.82 26.67
CA THR A 165 -3.33 -2.78 27.62
C THR A 165 -2.30 -1.81 27.02
N GLN A 166 -1.76 -2.10 25.83
CA GLN A 166 -0.66 -1.34 25.24
C GLN A 166 -1.06 -0.61 23.96
N ILE A 167 -0.60 0.64 23.87
CA ILE A 167 -0.64 1.48 22.68
C ILE A 167 0.80 1.88 22.35
N SER A 168 1.17 1.79 21.08
CA SER A 168 2.48 2.18 20.57
C SER A 168 2.34 3.16 19.43
N HIS A 169 3.31 4.05 19.25
CA HIS A 169 3.38 4.85 18.03
C HIS A 169 3.83 3.98 16.87
N TYR A 170 3.50 4.39 15.64
CA TYR A 170 4.07 3.74 14.46
C TYR A 170 5.59 3.82 14.42
N GLN A 171 6.23 4.84 14.99
CA GLN A 171 7.69 4.88 15.05
C GLN A 171 8.30 3.80 15.94
N ASP A 172 7.55 3.31 16.95
CA ASP A 172 8.06 2.28 17.86
C ASP A 172 7.87 0.89 17.24
N ILE A 173 6.79 0.72 16.47
CA ILE A 173 6.49 -0.51 15.72
C ILE A 173 7.37 -0.61 14.48
N TYR A 174 7.59 0.52 13.81
CA TYR A 174 8.37 0.68 12.58
C TYR A 174 9.41 1.79 12.79
N PRO A 175 10.57 1.49 13.40
CA PRO A 175 11.62 2.47 13.61
C PRO A 175 12.05 3.15 12.31
N PRO A 176 12.07 4.49 12.23
CA PRO A 176 12.40 5.20 10.99
C PRO A 176 13.86 4.97 10.60
N MET A 177 14.12 4.73 9.32
CA MET A 177 15.47 4.64 8.78
C MET A 177 16.13 6.03 8.67
N VAL A 178 17.46 6.07 8.85
CA VAL A 178 18.28 7.25 8.58
C VAL A 178 18.79 7.20 7.13
N ALA A 179 18.74 8.33 6.43
CA ALA A 179 19.18 8.38 5.04
C ALA A 179 20.66 7.99 4.90
N GLY A 180 20.96 7.12 3.94
CA GLY A 180 22.33 6.64 3.67
C GLY A 180 22.85 5.55 4.61
N ASN A 181 22.07 5.13 5.61
CA ASN A 181 22.50 4.14 6.62
C ASN A 181 22.68 2.70 6.09
N LEU A 182 22.34 2.46 4.82
CA LEU A 182 22.57 1.17 4.14
C LEU A 182 23.68 1.28 3.08
N LEU A 183 24.37 2.43 2.96
CA LEU A 183 25.47 2.63 2.01
C LEU A 183 26.81 2.10 2.52
N SER A 184 26.99 1.97 3.84
CA SER A 184 28.23 1.52 4.47
C SER A 184 27.97 0.79 5.77
N GLU A 185 28.83 -0.19 6.09
CA GLU A 185 28.78 -0.91 7.36
C GLU A 185 29.11 0.00 8.57
N PRO A 186 28.58 -0.32 9.77
CA PRO A 186 27.71 -1.45 10.08
C PRO A 186 26.25 -1.21 9.67
N PHE A 187 25.61 -2.21 9.06
CA PHE A 187 24.20 -2.12 8.72
C PHE A 187 23.30 -2.32 9.96
N PRO A 188 22.10 -1.69 9.99
CA PRO A 188 21.09 -2.01 10.98
C PRO A 188 20.77 -3.50 10.98
N SER A 189 20.64 -4.11 12.16
CA SER A 189 20.41 -5.55 12.30
C SER A 189 19.19 -6.07 11.53
N ALA A 190 18.15 -5.24 11.37
CA ALA A 190 16.96 -5.60 10.62
C ALA A 190 17.16 -5.74 9.10
N PHE A 191 18.28 -5.24 8.55
CA PHE A 191 18.58 -5.23 7.11
C PHE A 191 19.90 -5.91 6.76
N ASP A 192 20.70 -6.31 7.76
CA ASP A 192 22.05 -6.84 7.54
C ASP A 192 22.07 -8.09 6.66
N GLU A 193 21.18 -9.06 6.93
CA GLU A 193 21.06 -10.27 6.10
C GLU A 193 20.57 -9.95 4.68
N ASP A 194 19.54 -9.11 4.55
CA ASP A 194 18.96 -8.74 3.26
C ASP A 194 20.00 -8.05 2.36
N ILE A 195 20.81 -7.15 2.91
CA ILE A 195 21.85 -6.44 2.15
C ILE A 195 22.94 -7.40 1.69
N LYS A 196 23.38 -8.32 2.56
CA LYS A 196 24.39 -9.33 2.21
C LYS A 196 23.93 -10.27 1.10
N GLN A 197 22.62 -10.50 0.98
CA GLN A 197 22.03 -11.33 -0.07
C GLN A 197 21.67 -10.54 -1.33
N ALA A 198 21.58 -9.20 -1.25
CA ALA A 198 21.17 -8.37 -2.37
C ALA A 198 22.21 -8.39 -3.50
N ASN A 199 21.74 -8.68 -4.72
CA ASN A 199 22.57 -8.68 -5.92
C ASN A 199 21.88 -7.86 -7.03
N ALA A 200 22.65 -7.01 -7.71
CA ALA A 200 22.14 -6.18 -8.79
C ALA A 200 21.87 -6.96 -10.09
N GLU A 201 22.40 -8.17 -10.23
CA GLU A 201 22.35 -8.98 -11.44
C GLU A 201 21.31 -10.11 -11.37
N MET A 202 20.81 -10.43 -10.17
CA MET A 202 19.86 -11.53 -9.95
C MET A 202 18.90 -11.21 -8.81
N PHE A 203 17.66 -11.71 -8.94
CA PHE A 203 16.64 -11.60 -7.88
C PHE A 203 16.75 -12.72 -6.84
N ASN A 204 17.42 -13.83 -7.19
CA ASN A 204 17.61 -14.95 -6.27
C ASN A 204 18.82 -14.68 -5.36
N CYS A 205 18.73 -15.11 -4.12
CA CYS A 205 19.87 -15.10 -3.21
C CYS A 205 20.96 -16.03 -3.75
N ALA A 206 22.18 -15.51 -3.93
CA ALA A 206 23.33 -16.30 -4.37
C ALA A 206 23.69 -17.44 -3.39
N ALA A 207 23.32 -17.32 -2.12
CA ALA A 207 23.49 -18.37 -1.11
C ALA A 207 22.34 -19.42 -1.11
N CYS A 208 21.26 -19.19 -1.87
CA CYS A 208 20.17 -20.14 -2.06
C CYS A 208 20.35 -21.07 -3.26
N GLU A 209 21.54 -21.10 -3.88
CA GLU A 209 21.94 -22.24 -4.71
C GLU A 209 22.15 -23.46 -3.80
N ILE A 210 21.04 -24.11 -3.49
CA ILE A 210 20.99 -25.41 -2.82
C ILE A 210 21.64 -26.41 -3.80
N ASN A 211 22.73 -27.05 -3.36
CA ASN A 211 23.27 -28.26 -4.01
C ASN A 211 22.20 -29.35 -4.16
#